data_AF-A0A373CWG5-F1
#
_entry.id   AF-A0A373CWG5-F1
#
_cell.length_a   1.000
_cell.length_b   1.000
_cell.length_c   1.000
_cell.angle_alpha   90.00
_cell.angle_beta   90.00
_cell.angle_gamma   90.00
#
_symmetry.space_group_name_H-M   'P 1'
#
loop_
_entity.id
_entity.type
_entity.pdbx_description
1 polymer ?
#
loop_
_entity_poly.entity_id
_entity_poly.type
_entity_poly.pdbx_seq_one_letter_code
_entity_poly.pdbx_strand_id
1 'polypeptide(L)' 'MPQSYTPEFKKKIVRLHEEEGRTYKSITAEYGVSKASISKWCS' A
#
# COMPACT_ATOMS: atom_id res chain seq x y z
N MET A 1 4.49 -5.72 17.11
CA MET A 1 5.67 -5.84 16.22
C MET A 1 5.49 -4.88 15.06
N PRO A 2 6.46 -4.02 14.70
CA PRO A 2 6.36 -3.27 13.46
C PRO A 2 6.38 -4.27 12.30
N GLN A 3 5.29 -4.35 11.54
CA GLN A 3 5.33 -5.02 10.24
C GLN A 3 6.26 -4.19 9.35
N SER A 4 7.52 -4.57 9.29
CA SER A 4 8.50 -3.95 8.41
C SER A 4 8.22 -4.42 6.99
N TYR A 5 7.35 -3.69 6.29
CA TYR A 5 7.18 -3.83 4.85
C TYR A 5 8.49 -3.44 4.16
N THR A 6 8.96 -4.29 3.26
CA THR A 6 10.18 -4.00 2.49
C THR A 6 9.96 -2.77 1.60
N PRO A 7 11.02 -2.00 1.30
CA PRO A 7 10.91 -0.81 0.45
C PRO A 7 10.37 -1.14 -0.95
N GLU A 8 10.67 -2.33 -1.50
CA GLU A 8 10.14 -2.80 -2.79
C GLU A 8 8.64 -3.00 -2.72
N PHE A 9 8.15 -3.59 -1.62
CA PHE A 9 6.73 -3.79 -1.41
C PHE A 9 5.99 -2.46 -1.28
N LYS A 10 6.54 -1.51 -0.50
CA LYS A 10 5.96 -0.15 -0.39
C LYS A 10 5.87 0.53 -1.75
N LYS A 11 6.94 0.48 -2.55
CA LYS A 11 6.95 1.02 -3.91
C LYS A 11 5.88 0.37 -4.80
N LYS A 12 5.71 -0.95 -4.72
CA LYS A 12 4.64 -1.65 -5.44
C LYS A 12 3.26 -1.12 -5.05
N ILE A 13 2.99 -0.96 -3.76
CA ILE A 13 1.69 -0.48 -3.27
C ILE A 13 1.41 0.98 -3.69
N VAL A 14 2.40 1.87 -3.58
CA VAL A 14 2.26 3.27 -4.01
C VAL A 14 2.01 3.34 -5.51
N ARG A 15 2.76 2.57 -6.31
CA ARG A 15 2.59 2.46 -7.76
C ARG A 15 1.20 1.97 -8.16
N LEU A 16 0.66 0.94 -7.49
CA LEU A 16 -0.70 0.46 -7.71
C LEU A 16 -1.77 1.54 -7.44
N HIS A 17 -1.55 2.37 -6.42
CA HIS A 17 -2.49 3.45 -6.09
C HIS A 17 -2.38 4.62 -7.06
N GLU A 18 -1.17 5.11 -7.34
CA GLU A 18 -0.94 6.30 -8.15
C GLU A 18 -1.04 6.05 -9.65
N GLU A 19 -0.50 4.94 -10.17
CA GLU A 19 -0.53 4.64 -11.61
C GLU A 19 -1.81 3.90 -12.04
N GLU A 20 -2.18 2.83 -11.31
CA GLU A 20 -3.39 2.05 -11.64
C GLU A 20 -4.67 2.68 -11.07
N GLY A 21 -4.57 3.74 -10.27
CA GLY A 21 -5.72 4.37 -9.63
C GLY A 21 -6.45 3.44 -8.65
N ARG A 22 -5.79 2.37 -8.18
CA ARG A 22 -6.44 1.38 -7.33
C ARG A 22 -6.84 2.00 -6.00
N THR A 23 -8.06 1.67 -5.57
CA THR A 23 -8.55 2.13 -4.26
C THR A 23 -7.76 1.50 -3.12
N TYR A 24 -7.64 2.20 -2.01
CA TYR A 24 -7.07 1.63 -0.78
C TYR A 24 -7.79 0.34 -0.37
N LYS A 25 -9.12 0.25 -0.59
CA LYS A 25 -9.93 -0.92 -0.25
C LYS A 25 -9.51 -2.16 -1.06
N SER A 26 -9.31 -2.03 -2.38
CA SER A 26 -8.83 -3.13 -3.21
C SER A 26 -7.43 -3.58 -2.80
N ILE A 27 -6.53 -2.63 -2.51
CA ILE A 27 -5.17 -2.95 -2.08
C ILE A 27 -5.18 -3.66 -0.71
N THR A 28 -5.99 -3.18 0.24
CA THR A 28 -6.11 -3.81 1.57
C THR A 28 -6.64 -5.24 1.48
N ALA A 29 -7.57 -5.50 0.57
CA ALA A 29 -8.16 -6.83 0.39
C ALA A 29 -7.20 -7.81 -0.30
N GLU A 30 -6.42 -7.34 -1.28
CA GLU A 30 -5.51 -8.18 -2.07
C GLU A 30 -4.18 -8.43 -1.35
N TYR A 31 -3.62 -7.41 -0.70
CA TYR A 31 -2.27 -7.46 -0.11
C TYR A 31 -2.28 -7.53 1.43
N GLY A 32 -3.44 -7.43 2.07
CA GLY A 32 -3.56 -7.45 3.54
C GLY A 32 -2.94 -6.22 4.22
N VAL A 33 -2.66 -5.15 3.47
CA VAL A 33 -2.07 -3.93 3.99
C VAL A 33 -3.15 -3.07 4.63
N SER A 34 -2.86 -2.41 5.75
CA SER A 34 -3.84 -1.50 6.36
C SER A 34 -3.98 -0.19 5.57
N LYS A 35 -5.18 0.39 5.52
CA LYS A 35 -5.42 1.70 4.88
C LYS A 35 -4.49 2.79 5.42
N ALA A 36 -4.21 2.77 6.72
CA ALA A 36 -3.31 3.71 7.38
C ALA A 36 -1.86 3.57 6.86
N SER A 37 -1.38 2.35 6.63
CA SER A 37 -0.07 2.10 6.05
C SER A 37 0.03 2.64 4.62
N ILE A 38 -0.99 2.40 3.79
CA ILE A 38 -1.01 2.89 2.41
C ILE A 38 -1.03 4.43 2.37
N SER A 39 -1.89 5.05 3.19
CA SER A 39 -1.95 6.51 3.32
C SER A 39 -0.60 7.11 3.74
N LYS A 40 0.15 6.42 4.60
CA LYS A 40 1.47 6.86 5.05
C LYS A 40 2.57 6.70 3.98
N TRP A 41 2.33 5.92 2.92
CA TRP A 41 3.27 5.74 1.81
C TRP A 41 2.95 6.62 0.62
N CYS A 42 1.69 7.03 0.46
CA CYS A 42 1.26 7.98 -0.58
C CYS A 42 1.31 9.45 -0.15
N SER A 43 1.52 9.75 1.14
CA SER A 43 1.94 11.09 1.61
C SER A 43 3.43 11.27 1.47
#